data_AF-A0A3D4B028-F1
#
_entry.id   AF-A0A3D4B028-F1
#
_cell.length_a   1.000
_cell.length_b   1.000
_cell.length_c   1.000
_cell.angle_alpha   90.00
_cell.angle_beta   90.00
_cell.angle_gamma   90.00
#
_symmetry.space_group_name_H-M   'P 1'
#
loop_
_entity.id
_entity.type
_entity.pdbx_description
1 polymer ?
#
loop_
_entity_poly.entity_id
_entity_poly.type
_entity_poly.pdbx_seq_one_letter_code
_entity_poly.pdbx_strand_id
1 'polypeptide(L)'
;MGVGDLWIIAGQSNAAGYGRGPALDPPELGIHILKNEEVWDVAAQPLNDTTRSTHPNLEQANPGHAPYLRFARDLKSALGYPIG
;
A
#
# COMPACT_ATOMS: atom_id res chain seq x y z
N MET A 1 18.86 -3.46 3.53
CA MET A 1 18.07 -3.70 2.30
C MET A 1 17.25 -2.44 2.06
N GLY A 2 17.36 -1.80 0.91
CA GLY A 2 16.58 -0.59 0.59
C GLY A 2 15.17 -0.94 0.08
N VAL A 3 14.25 0.01 0.15
CA VAL A 3 12.85 -0.17 -0.32
C VAL A 3 12.70 -0.01 -1.84
N GLY A 4 13.74 0.49 -2.50
CA GLY A 4 13.78 0.68 -3.96
C GLY A 4 13.25 2.04 -4.39
N ASP A 5 12.62 2.10 -5.55
CA ASP A 5 12.01 3.34 -6.06
C ASP A 5 10.78 3.72 -5.25
N LEU A 6 10.69 4.99 -4.85
CA LEU A 6 9.59 5.52 -4.06
C LEU A 6 8.48 6.09 -4.94
N TRP A 7 7.26 5.61 -4.72
CA TRP A 7 6.05 6.12 -5.36
C TRP A 7 5.12 6.74 -4.33
N ILE A 8 4.68 7.98 -4.58
CA ILE A 8 3.69 8.64 -3.72
C ILE A 8 2.29 8.35 -4.24
N ILE A 9 1.48 7.70 -3.40
CA ILE A 9 0.06 7.51 -3.62
C ILE A 9 -0.67 8.70 -2.97
N ALA A 10 -1.39 9.47 -3.78
CA ALA A 10 -2.21 10.57 -3.31
C ALA A 10 -3.55 10.59 -4.05
N GLY A 11 -4.60 11.00 -3.34
CA GLY A 11 -5.95 11.04 -3.88
C GLY A 11 -7.00 11.06 -2.78
N GLN A 12 -8.22 10.71 -3.16
CA GLN A 12 -9.40 10.61 -2.30
C GLN A 12 -9.73 9.12 -2.03
N SER A 13 -10.96 8.79 -1.64
CA SER A 13 -11.36 7.45 -1.16
C SER A 13 -10.95 6.28 -2.08
N ASN A 14 -11.06 6.43 -3.40
CA ASN A 14 -10.65 5.38 -4.33
C ASN A 14 -9.14 5.09 -4.30
N ALA A 15 -8.31 6.10 -3.99
CA ALA A 15 -6.89 5.92 -3.77
C ALA A 15 -6.61 5.32 -2.38
N ALA A 16 -7.33 5.78 -1.34
CA ALA A 16 -7.21 5.23 0.01
C ALA A 16 -7.57 3.72 0.10
N GLY A 17 -8.41 3.25 -0.82
CA GLY A 17 -8.84 1.85 -0.91
C GLY A 17 -10.19 1.64 -0.27
N TYR A 18 -11.26 1.71 -1.07
CA TYR A 18 -12.64 1.46 -0.63
C TYR A 18 -13.22 0.17 -1.23
N GLY A 19 -12.39 -0.65 -1.89
CA GLY A 19 -12.81 -1.94 -2.43
C GLY A 19 -13.25 -2.90 -1.32
N ARG A 20 -14.51 -3.34 -1.38
CA ARG A 20 -15.12 -4.28 -0.40
C ARG A 20 -15.26 -5.72 -0.92
N GLY A 21 -15.05 -5.94 -2.21
CA GLY A 21 -15.13 -7.27 -2.80
C GLY A 21 -13.94 -8.14 -2.39
N PRO A 22 -14.10 -9.48 -2.38
CA PRO A 22 -12.96 -10.37 -2.26
C PRO A 22 -11.99 -10.13 -3.42
N ALA A 23 -10.71 -9.97 -3.10
CA ALA A 23 -9.64 -9.82 -4.07
C ALA A 23 -8.44 -10.66 -3.62
N LEU A 24 -7.88 -11.46 -4.55
CA LEU A 24 -6.66 -12.22 -4.29
C LEU A 24 -5.45 -11.34 -4.65
N ASP A 25 -4.90 -10.67 -3.65
CA ASP A 25 -3.74 -9.79 -3.81
C ASP A 25 -2.79 -9.95 -2.61
N PRO A 26 -2.03 -11.06 -2.56
CA PRO A 26 -1.18 -11.38 -1.42
C PRO A 26 0.07 -10.49 -1.36
N PRO A 27 0.65 -10.27 -0.17
CA PRO A 27 1.91 -9.55 -0.03
C PRO A 27 3.05 -10.25 -0.79
N GLU A 28 4.04 -9.48 -1.23
CA GLU A 28 5.19 -9.97 -1.98
C GLU A 28 6.49 -9.28 -1.53
N LEU A 29 7.53 -10.07 -1.29
CA LEU A 29 8.86 -9.54 -0.93
C LEU A 29 9.38 -8.60 -2.01
N GLY A 30 9.99 -7.48 -1.61
CA GLY A 30 10.45 -6.45 -2.54
C GLY A 30 9.38 -5.44 -2.94
N ILE A 31 8.15 -5.56 -2.43
CA ILE A 31 7.14 -4.50 -2.48
C ILE A 31 6.93 -4.01 -1.05
N HIS A 32 7.18 -2.73 -0.81
CA HIS A 32 7.14 -2.13 0.52
C HIS A 32 6.11 -1.02 0.59
N ILE A 33 5.71 -0.67 1.81
CA ILE A 33 4.88 0.49 2.08
C ILE A 33 5.40 1.18 3.35
N LEU A 34 5.38 2.51 3.35
CA LEU A 34 5.50 3.28 4.57
C LEU A 34 4.13 3.28 5.25
N LYS A 35 3.96 2.47 6.30
CA LYS A 35 2.69 2.37 7.04
C LYS A 35 2.38 3.70 7.73
N ASN A 36 1.13 3.89 8.14
CA ASN A 36 0.70 5.04 8.93
C ASN A 36 1.40 5.15 10.32
N GLU A 37 2.04 4.08 10.80
CA GLU A 37 2.95 4.05 11.97
C GLU A 37 4.34 4.66 11.65
N GLU A 38 4.56 5.20 10.44
CA GLU A 38 5.85 5.74 9.95
C GLU A 38 6.99 4.70 9.88
N VAL A 39 6.64 3.44 9.69
CA VAL A 39 7.57 2.31 9.56
C VAL A 39 7.39 1.62 8.21
N TRP A 40 8.51 1.39 7.52
CA TRP A 40 8.55 0.59 6.30
C TRP A 40 8.32 -0.89 6.58
N ASP A 41 7.46 -1.54 5.80
CA ASP A 41 7.14 -2.96 5.91
C ASP A 41 6.79 -3.56 4.53
N VAL A 42 6.62 -4.87 4.45
CA VAL A 42 6.08 -5.52 3.24
C VAL A 42 4.65 -5.04 3.02
N ALA A 43 4.35 -4.57 1.81
CA ALA A 43 3.02 -4.05 1.48
C ALA A 43 1.95 -5.16 1.49
N ALA A 44 0.84 -4.91 2.17
CA ALA A 44 -0.32 -5.79 2.24
C ALA A 44 -1.61 -4.95 2.29
N GLN A 45 -2.70 -5.49 1.74
CA GLN A 45 -4.01 -4.85 1.83
C GLN A 45 -4.57 -4.94 3.28
N PRO A 46 -5.25 -3.91 3.78
CA PRO A 46 -5.47 -2.60 3.17
C PRO A 46 -4.23 -1.67 3.29
N LEU A 47 -3.92 -0.91 2.24
CA LEU A 47 -2.72 -0.04 2.22
C LEU A 47 -2.84 1.18 3.15
N ASN A 48 -4.07 1.66 3.41
CA ASN A 48 -4.32 2.75 4.34
C ASN A 48 -4.70 2.24 5.74
N ASP A 49 -4.12 1.13 6.21
CA ASP A 49 -4.38 0.58 7.55
C ASP A 49 -4.12 1.65 8.63
N THR A 50 -5.13 1.87 9.46
CA THR A 50 -5.11 2.87 10.52
C THR A 50 -4.49 2.37 11.82
N THR A 51 -4.16 1.08 11.90
CA THR A 51 -3.58 0.45 13.10
C THR A 51 -2.28 1.17 13.49
N ARG A 52 -2.23 1.69 14.72
CA ARG A 52 -1.08 2.42 15.30
C ARG A 52 -0.63 3.64 14.48
N SER A 53 -1.55 4.30 13.79
CA SER A 53 -1.23 5.53 13.06
C SER A 53 -0.60 6.58 13.98
N THR A 54 0.52 7.15 13.56
CA THR A 54 1.21 8.23 14.28
C THR A 54 0.44 9.55 14.18
N HIS A 55 -0.27 9.76 13.07
CA HIS A 55 -1.08 10.94 12.80
C HIS A 55 -2.57 10.57 12.63
N PRO A 56 -3.51 11.51 12.87
CA PRO A 56 -4.93 11.26 12.65
C PRO A 56 -5.22 10.86 11.19
N ASN A 57 -5.89 9.73 11.01
CA ASN A 57 -6.45 9.32 9.73
C ASN A 57 -7.92 9.75 9.66
N LEU A 58 -8.30 10.47 8.61
CA LEU A 58 -9.62 11.10 8.47
C LEU A 58 -10.60 10.32 7.58
N GLU A 59 -10.27 9.07 7.24
CA GLU A 59 -11.19 8.21 6.49
C GLU A 59 -12.47 7.93 7.28
N GLN A 60 -13.62 8.05 6.62
CA GLN A 60 -14.93 7.85 7.25
C GLN A 60 -15.33 6.38 7.36
N ALA A 61 -14.59 5.48 6.69
CA ALA A 61 -14.86 4.07 6.68
C ALA A 61 -13.56 3.27 6.81
N ASN A 62 -13.67 2.05 7.35
CA ASN A 62 -12.51 1.15 7.43
C ASN A 62 -11.90 0.97 6.04
N PRO A 63 -10.57 1.08 5.90
CA PRO A 63 -9.91 0.93 4.63
C PRO A 63 -10.11 -0.49 4.09
N GLY A 64 -10.10 -0.60 2.77
CA GLY A 64 -10.29 -1.83 2.02
C GLY A 64 -9.22 -1.97 0.95
N HIS A 65 -9.56 -2.69 -0.11
CA HIS A 65 -8.61 -2.96 -1.18
C HIS A 65 -8.32 -1.68 -2.01
N ALA A 66 -7.04 -1.39 -2.22
CA ALA A 66 -6.53 -0.31 -3.06
C ALA A 66 -5.78 -0.87 -4.28
N PRO A 67 -5.75 -0.18 -5.44
CA PRO A 67 -5.16 -0.73 -6.67
C PRO A 67 -3.62 -0.81 -6.66
N TYR A 68 -2.95 -0.19 -5.68
CA TYR A 68 -1.53 0.11 -5.79
C TYR A 68 -0.58 -1.05 -5.46
N LEU A 69 -1.05 -2.06 -4.72
CA LEU A 69 -0.24 -3.27 -4.50
C LEU A 69 -0.04 -4.03 -5.81
N ARG A 70 -1.09 -4.12 -6.63
CA ARG A 70 -0.98 -4.66 -7.99
C ARG A 70 -0.08 -3.80 -8.89
N PHE A 71 -0.25 -2.48 -8.85
CA PHE A 71 0.61 -1.55 -9.59
C PHE A 71 2.10 -1.76 -9.27
N ALA A 72 2.46 -1.81 -7.98
CA ALA A 72 3.84 -2.01 -7.56
C ALA A 72 4.40 -3.37 -8.00
N ARG A 73 3.56 -4.41 -8.03
CA ARG A 73 3.91 -5.73 -8.54
C ARG A 73 4.24 -5.72 -10.02
N ASP A 74 3.39 -5.07 -10.81
CA ASP A 74 3.60 -4.94 -12.26
C ASP A 74 4.89 -4.14 -12.55
N LEU A 75 5.17 -3.07 -11.79
CA LEU A 75 6.43 -2.32 -11.88
C LEU A 75 7.65 -3.17 -11.50
N LYS A 76 7.62 -3.82 -10.34
CA LYS A 76 8.72 -4.69 -9.89
C LYS A 76 9.04 -5.75 -10.93
N SER A 77 8.01 -6.38 -11.52
CA SER A 77 8.18 -7.39 -12.57
C SER A 77 8.81 -6.81 -13.85
N ALA A 78 8.48 -5.57 -14.20
CA ALA A 78 9.01 -4.92 -15.40
C ALA A 78 10.44 -4.38 -15.22
N LEU A 79 10.78 -3.92 -14.01
CA LEU A 79 12.00 -3.18 -13.72
C LEU A 79 13.09 -4.05 -13.07
N GLY A 80 12.72 -5.13 -12.39
CA GLY A 80 13.65 -6.09 -11.80
C GLY A 80 14.27 -5.66 -10.46
N TYR A 81 13.73 -4.63 -9.81
CA TYR A 81 14.20 -4.14 -8.50
C TYR A 81 13.02 -3.80 -7.56
N PRO A 82 13.26 -3.63 -6.24
CA PRO A 82 12.20 -3.37 -5.25
C PRO A 82 11.43 -2.06 -5.48
N ILE A 83 10.18 -1.98 -5.01
CA ILE A 83 9.31 -0.80 -5.11
C ILE A 83 8.78 -0.46 -3.70
N GLY A 84 8.74 0.83 -3.37
CA GLY A 84 8.21 1.37 -2.12
C GLY A 84 7.24 2.53 -2.33
#